data_AF-A0A0K1EA47-F1
#
_entry.id   AF-A0A0K1EA47-F1
#
_cell.length_a   1.000
_cell.length_b   1.000
_cell.length_c   1.000
_cell.angle_alpha   90.00
_cell.angle_beta   90.00
_cell.angle_gamma   90.00
#
_symmetry.space_group_name_H-M   'P 1'
#
loop_
_entity.id
_entity.type
_entity.pdbx_description
1 polymer ?
#
loop_
_entity_poly.entity_id
_entity_poly.type
_entity_poly.pdbx_seq_one_letter_code
_entity_poly.pdbx_strand_id
1 'polypeptide(L)'
;MSLQSIIVRYVDEQLDAIEKHPRMWGPDLCVELQYLQLLEFRAIALRPAHELSNPRAVLDAFTRFLASEFSGAPPVPLSALLAKEHREGELAKLLRAFREQLTSDMVAESVPPPSGIHPTAVAERRQALPEQQPLPRLSRRPVLRSAA
;
A
#
# COMPACT_ATOMS: atom_id res chain seq x y z
N MET A 1 -1.94 15.74 22.09
CA MET A 1 -1.40 14.89 20.99
C MET A 1 -2.55 14.05 20.45
N SER A 2 -2.79 14.06 19.14
CA SER A 2 -3.80 13.21 18.51
C SER A 2 -3.23 11.83 18.19
N LEU A 3 -4.09 10.81 18.07
CA LEU A 3 -3.68 9.47 17.61
C LEU A 3 -2.94 9.55 16.27
N GLN A 4 -3.45 10.36 15.34
CA GLN A 4 -2.81 10.65 14.06
C GLN A 4 -1.36 11.11 14.23
N SER A 5 -1.10 12.11 15.08
CA SER A 5 0.26 12.62 15.31
C SER A 5 1.20 11.59 15.94
N ILE A 6 0.67 10.71 16.79
CA ILE A 6 1.44 9.64 17.43
C ILE A 6 1.84 8.57 16.41
N ILE A 7 0.90 8.14 15.56
CA ILE A 7 1.15 7.15 14.51
C ILE A 7 2.19 7.68 13.52
N VAL A 8 2.02 8.91 13.03
CA VAL A 8 2.97 9.51 12.07
C VAL A 8 4.37 9.57 12.67
N ARG A 9 4.51 10.07 13.91
CA ARG A 9 5.82 10.12 14.58
C ARG A 9 6.44 8.74 14.76
N TYR A 10 5.67 7.77 15.26
CA TYR A 10 6.14 6.39 15.43
C TYR A 10 6.64 5.82 14.11
N VAL A 11 5.86 5.98 13.03
CA VAL A 11 6.23 5.51 11.70
C VAL A 11 7.52 6.17 11.22
N ASP A 12 7.64 7.51 11.33
CA ASP A 12 8.85 8.22 10.92
C ASP A 12 10.09 7.74 11.71
N GLU A 13 9.96 7.49 13.02
CA GLU A 13 11.02 6.91 13.84
C GLU A 13 11.42 5.50 13.39
N GLN A 14 10.46 4.64 13.03
CA GLN A 14 10.75 3.29 12.53
C GLN A 14 11.44 3.33 11.17
N LEU A 15 10.97 4.18 10.24
CA LEU A 15 11.58 4.35 8.92
C LEU A 15 13.04 4.81 9.05
N ASP A 16 13.29 5.81 9.91
CA ASP A 16 14.65 6.30 10.19
C ASP A 16 15.56 5.21 10.77
N ALA A 17 15.02 4.34 11.64
CA ALA A 17 15.76 3.24 12.23
C ALA A 17 16.10 2.14 11.21
N ILE A 18 15.16 1.80 10.32
CA ILE A 18 15.37 0.86 9.21
C ILE A 18 16.46 1.39 8.27
N GLU A 19 16.39 2.66 7.89
CA GLU A 19 17.36 3.26 6.96
C GLU A 19 18.79 3.26 7.52
N LYS A 20 18.97 3.47 8.83
CA LYS A 20 20.29 3.46 9.46
C LYS A 20 20.89 2.06 9.54
N HIS A 21 20.06 1.05 9.80
CA HIS A 21 20.53 -0.30 10.11
C HIS A 21 19.64 -1.40 9.50
N PRO A 22 19.47 -1.46 8.16
CA PRO A 22 18.47 -2.32 7.52
C PRO A 22 18.66 -3.81 7.86
N ARG A 23 19.91 -4.28 7.97
CA ARG A 23 20.23 -5.69 8.27
C ARG A 23 19.76 -6.17 9.65
N MET A 24 19.48 -5.27 10.58
CA MET A 24 18.92 -5.64 11.89
C MET A 24 17.42 -5.95 11.84
N TRP A 25 16.75 -5.56 10.75
CA TRP A 25 15.30 -5.70 10.56
C TRP A 25 14.91 -6.94 9.75
N GLY A 26 15.90 -7.70 9.28
CA GLY A 26 15.73 -8.97 8.60
C GLY A 26 16.37 -8.99 7.20
N PRO A 27 16.02 -10.01 6.39
CA PRO A 27 16.42 -10.09 4.99
C PRO A 27 15.87 -8.91 4.17
N ASP A 28 16.53 -8.58 3.06
CA ASP A 28 16.20 -7.42 2.21
C ASP A 28 14.73 -7.34 1.79
N LEU A 29 14.13 -8.47 1.42
CA LEU A 29 12.70 -8.52 1.10
C LEU A 29 11.81 -8.16 2.31
N CYS A 30 12.17 -8.63 3.51
CA CYS A 30 11.42 -8.29 4.72
C CYS A 30 11.55 -6.80 5.05
N VAL A 31 12.75 -6.23 4.89
CA VAL A 31 13.01 -4.80 5.06
C VAL A 31 12.15 -3.99 4.09
N GLU A 32 12.16 -4.34 2.81
CA GLU A 32 11.34 -3.70 1.77
C GLU A 32 9.84 -3.73 2.13
N LEU A 33 9.30 -4.90 2.45
CA LEU A 33 7.88 -5.04 2.79
C LEU A 33 7.49 -4.26 4.05
N GLN A 34 8.32 -4.32 5.11
CA GLN A 34 8.06 -3.55 6.34
C GLN A 34 8.11 -2.04 6.08
N TYR A 35 9.05 -1.59 5.25
CA TYR A 35 9.20 -0.18 4.90
C TYR A 35 7.96 0.33 4.13
N LEU A 36 7.50 -0.43 3.13
CA LEU A 36 6.28 -0.10 2.37
C LEU A 36 5.05 -0.09 3.28
N GLN A 37 4.91 -1.06 4.18
CA GLN A 37 3.79 -1.13 5.12
C GLN A 37 3.74 0.09 6.06
N LEU A 38 4.90 0.54 6.53
CA LEU A 38 5.02 1.76 7.33
C LEU A 38 4.59 2.99 6.52
N LEU A 39 5.01 3.11 5.27
CA LEU A 39 4.58 4.20 4.38
C LEU A 39 3.07 4.19 4.13
N GLU A 40 2.44 3.03 3.99
CA GLU A 40 0.98 2.90 3.91
C GLU A 40 0.29 3.41 5.18
N PHE A 41 0.77 3.03 6.37
CA PHE A 41 0.21 3.56 7.62
C PHE A 41 0.35 5.07 7.73
N ARG A 42 1.50 5.62 7.29
CA ARG A 42 1.71 7.06 7.22
C ARG A 42 0.73 7.73 6.26
N ALA A 43 0.53 7.16 5.07
CA ALA A 43 -0.41 7.65 4.07
C ALA A 43 -1.85 7.68 4.60
N ILE A 44 -2.29 6.58 5.21
CA ILE A 44 -3.62 6.44 5.80
C ILE A 44 -3.83 7.43 6.94
N ALA A 45 -2.81 7.62 7.79
CA ALA A 45 -2.87 8.59 8.87
C ALA A 45 -2.98 10.03 8.36
N LEU A 46 -2.32 10.38 7.25
CA LEU A 46 -2.31 11.75 6.73
C LEU A 46 -3.49 12.06 5.79
N ARG A 47 -3.93 11.09 4.99
CA ARG A 47 -4.90 11.29 3.88
C ARG A 47 -5.94 10.17 3.82
N PRO A 48 -6.69 9.88 4.90
CA PRO A 48 -7.55 8.70 4.99
C PRO A 48 -8.61 8.62 3.89
N ALA A 49 -9.17 9.75 3.45
CA ALA A 49 -10.18 9.78 2.38
C ALA A 49 -9.58 9.40 1.02
N HIS A 50 -8.35 9.83 0.72
CA HIS A 50 -7.66 9.47 -0.52
C HIS A 50 -7.35 7.97 -0.53
N GLU A 51 -6.72 7.46 0.54
CA GLU A 51 -6.36 6.04 0.65
C GLU A 51 -7.60 5.13 0.67
N LEU A 52 -8.74 5.58 1.19
CA LEU A 52 -9.99 4.84 1.11
C LEU A 52 -10.51 4.71 -0.34
N SER A 53 -10.32 5.75 -1.15
CA SER A 53 -10.70 5.76 -2.57
C SER A 53 -9.69 5.05 -3.48
N ASN A 54 -8.44 4.94 -3.03
CA ASN A 54 -7.34 4.29 -3.74
C ASN A 54 -6.48 3.46 -2.77
N PRO A 55 -6.89 2.22 -2.43
CA PRO A 55 -6.22 1.41 -1.40
C PRO A 55 -4.83 0.90 -1.80
N ARG A 56 -4.41 1.11 -3.06
CA ARG A 56 -3.10 0.71 -3.58
C ARG A 56 -2.20 1.90 -3.90
N ALA A 57 -2.56 3.12 -3.47
CA ALA A 57 -1.86 4.34 -3.88
C ALA A 57 -0.33 4.28 -3.65
N VAL A 58 0.11 3.80 -2.48
CA VAL A 58 1.53 3.66 -2.14
C VAL A 58 2.21 2.60 -3.01
N LEU A 59 1.62 1.42 -3.18
CA LEU A 59 2.20 0.36 -4.00
C LEU A 59 2.26 0.73 -5.49
N ASP A 60 1.25 1.44 -6.00
CA ASP A 60 1.23 1.93 -7.37
C ASP A 60 2.27 3.03 -7.57
N ALA A 61 2.46 3.91 -6.58
CA ALA A 61 3.56 4.89 -6.58
C ALA A 61 4.93 4.20 -6.56
N PHE A 62 5.10 3.17 -5.74
CA PHE A 62 6.32 2.38 -5.68
C PHE A 62 6.61 1.68 -7.02
N THR A 63 5.59 1.11 -7.65
CA THR A 63 5.73 0.47 -8.97
C THR A 63 6.18 1.48 -10.03
N ARG A 64 5.62 2.71 -10.02
CA ARG A 64 6.06 3.79 -10.92
C ARG A 64 7.51 4.21 -10.64
N PHE A 65 7.88 4.31 -9.38
CA PHE A 65 9.26 4.61 -8.97
C PHE A 65 10.24 3.53 -9.45
N LEU A 66 9.91 2.25 -9.27
CA LEU A 66 10.75 1.17 -9.78
C LEU A 66 10.85 1.18 -11.31
N ALA A 67 9.78 1.53 -12.02
CA ALA A 67 9.81 1.65 -13.47
C ALA A 67 10.71 2.80 -13.97
N SER A 68 10.88 3.88 -13.19
CA SER A 68 11.81 4.96 -13.53
C SER A 68 13.27 4.61 -13.22
N GLU A 69 13.52 3.80 -12.19
CA GLU A 69 14.88 3.38 -11.81
C GLU A 69 15.38 2.17 -12.64
N PHE A 70 14.47 1.27 -13.02
CA PHE A 70 14.79 0.01 -13.70
C PHE A 70 13.99 -0.12 -15.01
N SER A 71 14.56 0.35 -16.11
CA SER A 71 13.89 0.35 -17.42
C SER A 71 13.52 -1.07 -17.86
N GLY A 72 12.23 -1.30 -18.16
CA GLY A 72 11.75 -2.56 -18.75
C GLY A 72 11.71 -3.76 -17.79
N ALA A 73 11.92 -3.55 -16.49
CA ALA A 73 11.82 -4.62 -15.50
C ALA A 73 10.35 -4.95 -15.18
N PRO A 74 9.98 -6.24 -15.03
CA PRO A 74 8.66 -6.62 -14.55
C PRO A 74 8.44 -6.14 -13.10
N PRO A 75 7.19 -6.06 -12.61
CA PRO A 75 6.92 -5.73 -11.21
C PRO A 75 7.40 -6.87 -10.32
N VAL A 76 8.66 -6.78 -9.90
CA VAL A 76 9.30 -7.65 -8.92
C VAL A 76 9.79 -6.78 -7.76
N PRO A 77 10.02 -7.36 -6.57
CA PRO A 77 10.55 -6.61 -5.43
C PRO A 77 11.87 -5.90 -5.77
N LEU A 78 12.07 -4.71 -5.21
CA LEU A 78 13.32 -3.95 -5.32
C LEU A 78 14.53 -4.78 -4.92
N SER A 79 14.41 -5.53 -3.81
CA SER A 79 15.44 -6.47 -3.35
C SER A 79 15.85 -7.48 -4.44
N ALA A 80 14.91 -7.98 -5.25
CA ALA A 80 15.21 -8.89 -6.35
C ALA A 80 15.86 -8.17 -7.54
N LEU A 81 15.46 -6.93 -7.84
CA LEU A 81 16.09 -6.10 -8.88
C LEU A 81 17.55 -5.80 -8.53
N LEU A 82 17.79 -5.41 -7.28
CA LEU A 82 19.13 -5.11 -6.78
C LEU A 82 20.03 -6.34 -6.77
N ALA A 83 19.53 -7.50 -6.36
CA ALA A 83 20.28 -8.74 -6.42
C ALA A 83 20.67 -9.11 -7.87
N LYS A 84 19.77 -8.91 -8.83
CA LYS A 84 20.03 -9.16 -10.25
C LYS A 84 21.14 -8.27 -10.82
N GLU A 85 21.27 -7.04 -10.32
CA GLU A 85 22.28 -6.07 -10.75
C GLU A 85 23.53 -6.04 -9.86
N HIS A 86 23.62 -6.90 -8.83
CA HIS A 86 24.70 -6.91 -7.82
C HIS A 86 24.82 -5.56 -7.05
N ARG A 87 23.67 -4.96 -6.72
CA ARG A 87 23.52 -3.66 -6.07
C ARG A 87 22.78 -3.75 -4.72
N GLU A 88 22.84 -4.89 -4.02
CA GLU A 88 22.11 -5.16 -2.78
C GLU A 88 22.36 -4.10 -1.69
N GLY A 89 23.58 -3.52 -1.67
CA GLY A 89 23.93 -2.43 -0.75
C GLY A 89 23.15 -1.13 -0.94
N GLU A 90 22.40 -0.96 -2.05
CA GLU A 90 21.64 0.24 -2.36
C GLU A 90 20.19 0.21 -1.84
N LEU A 91 19.74 -0.88 -1.21
CA LEU A 91 18.35 -1.03 -0.77
C LEU A 91 17.86 0.15 0.07
N ALA A 92 18.55 0.48 1.16
CA ALA A 92 18.15 1.57 2.05
C ALA A 92 18.16 2.94 1.35
N LYS A 93 19.10 3.16 0.42
CA LYS A 93 19.20 4.39 -0.35
C LYS A 93 17.99 4.58 -1.26
N LEU A 94 17.59 3.54 -1.99
CA LEU A 94 16.44 3.62 -2.90
C LEU A 94 15.11 3.67 -2.15
N LEU A 95 14.97 2.95 -1.02
CA LEU A 95 13.80 3.07 -0.16
C LEU A 95 13.65 4.49 0.41
N ARG A 96 14.74 5.12 0.84
CA ARG A 96 14.74 6.54 1.25
C ARG A 96 14.33 7.46 0.12
N ALA A 97 14.91 7.30 -1.07
CA ALA A 97 14.57 8.11 -2.24
C ALA A 97 13.07 8.01 -2.58
N PHE A 98 12.51 6.79 -2.51
CA PHE A 98 11.08 6.60 -2.65
C PHE A 98 10.26 7.30 -1.57
N ARG A 99 10.64 7.22 -0.29
CA ARG A 99 9.98 7.93 0.82
C ARG A 99 9.96 9.45 0.60
N GLU A 100 11.07 10.02 0.16
CA GLU A 100 11.21 11.45 -0.11
C GLU A 100 10.29 11.90 -1.25
N GLN A 101 10.28 11.15 -2.35
CA GLN A 101 9.38 11.40 -3.48
C GLN A 101 7.91 11.29 -3.06
N LEU A 102 7.54 10.17 -2.42
CA LEU A 102 6.17 9.93 -1.98
C LEU A 102 5.69 11.03 -1.02
N THR A 103 6.52 11.45 -0.06
CA THR A 103 6.17 12.52 0.88
C THR A 103 5.96 13.86 0.17
N SER A 104 6.77 14.16 -0.85
CA SER A 104 6.61 15.37 -1.66
C SER A 104 5.30 15.37 -2.43
N ASP A 105 4.94 14.23 -3.02
CA ASP A 105 3.66 14.06 -3.74
C ASP A 105 2.46 14.22 -2.79
N MET A 106 2.54 13.69 -1.57
CA MET A 106 1.49 13.85 -0.56
C MET A 106 1.24 15.32 -0.19
N VAL A 107 2.29 16.15 -0.15
CA VAL A 107 2.16 17.59 0.14
C VAL A 107 1.54 18.32 -1.05
N ALA A 108 1.94 17.99 -2.28
CA ALA A 108 1.40 18.60 -3.49
C ALA A 108 -0.11 18.37 -3.65
N GLU A 109 -0.60 17.16 -3.33
CA GLU A 109 -2.03 16.82 -3.38
C GLU A 109 -2.88 17.49 -2.29
N SER A 110 -2.26 17.99 -1.22
CA SER A 110 -2.96 18.68 -0.12
C SER A 110 -3.30 20.15 -0.43
N VAL A 111 -2.80 20.69 -1.54
CA VAL A 111 -3.19 22.00 -2.08
C VAL A 111 -4.42 21.79 -2.97
N PRO A 112 -5.63 22.23 -2.56
CA PRO A 112 -6.81 22.04 -3.39
C PRO A 112 -6.67 22.86 -4.69
N PRO A 113 -7.06 22.30 -5.86
CA PRO A 113 -7.25 23.11 -7.05
C PRO A 113 -8.37 24.15 -6.80
N PRO A 114 -8.33 25.34 -7.44
CA PRO A 114 -9.41 26.31 -7.32
C PRO A 114 -10.74 25.64 -7.69
N SER A 115 -11.65 25.67 -6.72
CA SER A 115 -12.94 25.00 -6.72
C SER A 115 -13.71 25.23 -8.02
N GLY A 116 -13.83 24.16 -8.80
CA GLY A 116 -14.80 24.02 -9.84
C GLY A 116 -14.96 22.55 -10.13
N ILE A 117 -16.02 21.92 -9.59
CA ILE A 117 -16.86 20.89 -10.22
C ILE A 117 -17.78 20.23 -9.16
N HIS A 118 -19.02 20.05 -9.59
CA HIS A 118 -20.25 19.71 -8.88
C HIS A 118 -20.28 18.39 -8.08
N PRO A 119 -21.06 18.31 -6.98
CA PRO A 119 -21.29 17.09 -6.22
C PRO A 119 -22.53 16.33 -6.71
N THR A 120 -22.37 15.40 -7.66
CA THR A 120 -23.38 14.37 -7.96
C THR A 120 -22.74 13.14 -8.60
N ALA A 121 -22.28 12.19 -7.77
CA ALA A 121 -21.94 10.85 -8.26
C ALA A 121 -22.10 9.72 -7.21
N VAL A 122 -22.29 10.04 -5.93
CA VAL A 122 -22.38 9.00 -4.87
C VAL A 122 -23.83 8.62 -4.53
N ALA A 123 -24.82 9.45 -4.89
CA ALA A 123 -26.23 9.18 -4.58
C ALA A 123 -26.88 8.13 -5.51
N GLU A 124 -26.40 7.98 -6.75
CA GLU A 124 -27.09 7.16 -7.77
C GLU A 124 -26.78 5.65 -7.67
N ARG A 125 -25.67 5.25 -7.03
CA ARG A 125 -25.32 3.82 -6.92
C ARG A 125 -26.14 3.03 -5.89
N ARG A 126 -26.91 3.67 -5.01
CA ARG A 126 -27.73 2.98 -4.00
C ARG A 126 -29.11 2.53 -4.49
N GLN A 127 -29.55 2.95 -5.68
CA GLN A 127 -30.92 2.66 -6.16
C GLN A 127 -31.01 1.50 -7.17
N ALA A 128 -29.90 0.82 -7.50
CA ALA A 128 -29.87 -0.20 -8.56
C ALA A 128 -29.45 -1.61 -8.07
N LEU A 129 -29.88 -2.03 -6.87
CA LEU A 129 -29.78 -3.43 -6.44
C LEU A 129 -31.16 -4.08 -6.51
N PRO A 130 -31.43 -5.00 -7.46
CA PRO A 130 -32.65 -5.81 -7.44
C PRO A 130 -32.62 -6.74 -6.22
N GLU A 131 -33.79 -6.93 -5.60
CA GLU A 131 -34.01 -7.76 -4.42
C GLU A 131 -33.33 -9.14 -4.56
N GLN A 132 -32.45 -9.47 -3.61
CA GLN A 132 -31.74 -10.75 -3.59
C GLN A 132 -32.74 -11.90 -3.44
N GLN A 133 -32.84 -12.76 -4.45
CA GLN A 133 -33.49 -14.07 -4.32
C GLN A 133 -32.81 -14.88 -3.20
N PRO A 134 -33.58 -15.56 -2.32
CA PRO A 134 -33.00 -16.35 -1.26
C PRO A 134 -32.20 -17.52 -1.85
N LEU A 135 -30.95 -17.65 -1.39
CA LEU A 135 -30.02 -18.71 -1.81
C LEU A 135 -30.62 -20.10 -1.55
N PRO A 136 -30.47 -21.07 -2.47
CA PRO A 136 -30.98 -22.41 -2.29
C PRO A 136 -30.26 -23.12 -1.14
N ARG A 137 -31.04 -23.67 -0.19
CA ARG A 137 -30.50 -24.43 0.95
C ARG A 137 -29.85 -25.72 0.47
N LEU A 138 -28.54 -25.85 0.69
CA LEU A 138 -27.79 -27.07 0.43
C LEU A 138 -28.31 -28.18 1.36
N SER A 139 -29.06 -29.13 0.81
CA SER A 139 -29.48 -30.33 1.52
C SER A 139 -28.29 -31.28 1.66
N ARG A 140 -27.78 -31.45 2.88
CA ARG A 140 -26.73 -32.44 3.17
C ARG A 140 -27.29 -33.85 2.96
N ARG A 141 -26.75 -34.59 1.98
CA ARG A 141 -27.01 -36.03 1.84
C ARG A 141 -26.30 -36.80 2.97
N PRO A 142 -26.96 -37.75 3.65
CA PRO A 142 -26.30 -38.59 4.63
C PRO A 142 -25.34 -39.58 3.95
N VAL A 143 -24.15 -39.73 4.53
CA VAL A 143 -23.12 -40.69 4.09
C VAL A 143 -23.56 -42.08 4.53
N LEU A 144 -23.90 -42.95 3.58
CA LEU A 144 -24.11 -44.38 3.83
C LEU A 144 -22.75 -45.01 4.16
N ARG A 145 -22.55 -45.42 5.41
CA ARG A 145 -21.46 -46.30 5.80
C ARG A 145 -21.81 -47.73 5.38
N SER A 146 -21.12 -48.27 4.38
CA SER A 146 -21.15 -49.70 4.09
C SER A 146 -20.25 -50.41 5.10
N ALA A 147 -20.84 -51.30 5.91
CA ALA A 147 -20.12 -52.21 6.79
C ALA A 147 -19.54 -53.38 5.99
N ALA A 148 -18.32 -53.78 6.36
CA ALA A 148 -17.82 -55.14 6.22
C ALA A 148 -17.68 -55.71 7.64
#